data_AF-A0A1F8UNW8-F1
#
_entry.id   AF-A0A1F8UNW8-F1
#
_cell.length_a   1.000
_cell.length_b   1.000
_cell.length_c   1.000
_cell.angle_alpha   90.00
_cell.angle_beta   90.00
_cell.angle_gamma   90.00
#
_symmetry.space_group_name_H-M   'P 1'
#
loop_
_entity.id
_entity.type
_entity.pdbx_description
1 polymer ?
#
loop_
_entity_poly.entity_id
_entity_poly.type
_entity_poly.pdbx_seq_one_letter_code
_entity_poly.pdbx_strand_id
1 'polypeptide(L)'
;MYKYLFKNNNVKKDPTNNSEPQKIISELTNYIRNENIFNYQVSHIFGRTKNIFLFEAPWNIAFVPKVMDPFTGHESTGVLQKEYKEKFQSHASKLYAEFIEEYNYLITRPDISEGILYYIDDLKKQRDVKEVLDFKNSVLAELSVIGTDTATISKKL
;
A
#
# COMPACT_ATOMS: atom_id res chain seq x y z
N MET A 1 -5.55 -4.71 15.93
CA MET A 1 -6.16 -5.10 14.64
C MET A 1 -5.50 -6.34 14.02
N TYR A 2 -4.23 -6.32 13.61
CA TYR A 2 -3.63 -7.48 12.90
C TYR A 2 -3.63 -8.81 13.68
N LYS A 3 -3.40 -8.74 14.99
CA LYS A 3 -3.60 -9.88 15.91
C LYS A 3 -5.00 -10.48 15.82
N TYR A 4 -6.02 -9.63 15.66
CA TYR A 4 -7.42 -10.05 15.60
C TYR A 4 -7.75 -10.66 14.24
N LEU A 5 -7.40 -9.97 13.16
CA LEU A 5 -7.74 -10.38 11.78
C LEU A 5 -6.94 -11.60 11.32
N PHE A 6 -5.63 -11.58 11.53
CA PHE A 6 -4.70 -12.54 10.93
C PHE A 6 -4.10 -13.52 11.94
N LYS A 7 -4.52 -13.44 13.21
CA LYS A 7 -3.90 -14.18 14.33
C LYS A 7 -2.37 -13.99 14.40
N ASN A 8 -1.89 -12.85 13.90
CA ASN A 8 -0.47 -12.55 13.77
C ASN A 8 -0.04 -11.49 14.79
N ASN A 9 0.87 -11.86 15.69
CA ASN A 9 1.45 -10.99 16.72
C ASN A 9 2.83 -10.43 16.34
N ASN A 10 3.37 -10.82 15.19
CA ASN A 10 4.74 -10.53 14.79
C ASN A 10 4.87 -9.30 13.89
N VAL A 11 3.77 -8.61 13.60
CA VAL A 11 3.79 -7.36 12.83
C VAL A 11 4.47 -6.27 13.65
N LYS A 12 5.56 -5.73 13.12
CA LYS A 12 6.33 -4.63 13.72
C LYS A 12 6.33 -3.45 12.76
N LYS A 13 6.32 -2.23 13.31
CA LYS A 13 6.43 -1.01 12.52
C LYS A 13 7.90 -0.81 12.13
N ASP A 14 8.16 -0.58 10.85
CA ASP A 14 9.42 -0.03 10.39
C ASP A 14 9.52 1.44 10.85
N PRO A 15 10.51 1.80 11.70
CA PRO A 15 10.64 3.16 12.21
C PRO A 15 10.99 4.19 11.12
N THR A 16 11.61 3.78 10.01
CA THR A 16 12.01 4.68 8.91
C THR A 16 11.01 4.68 7.77
N ASN A 17 10.04 3.77 7.79
CA ASN A 17 9.06 3.54 6.73
C ASN A 17 9.69 3.19 5.37
N ASN A 18 10.95 2.76 5.35
CA ASN A 18 11.73 2.50 4.12
C ASN A 18 12.88 1.49 4.30
N SER A 19 13.23 1.08 5.52
CA SER A 19 14.38 0.20 5.78
C SER A 19 14.18 -1.20 5.21
N GLU A 20 13.04 -1.82 5.50
CA GLU A 20 12.73 -3.16 4.97
C GLU A 20 12.50 -3.15 3.45
N PRO A 21 11.73 -2.21 2.87
CA PRO A 21 11.61 -2.10 1.42
C PRO A 21 12.96 -1.93 0.71
N GLN A 22 13.85 -1.11 1.27
CA GLN A 22 15.19 -0.90 0.72
C GLN A 22 16.03 -2.17 0.76
N LYS A 23 15.96 -2.93 1.86
CA LYS A 23 16.66 -4.20 1.99
C LYS A 23 16.18 -5.21 0.94
N ILE A 24 14.87 -5.42 0.84
CA ILE A 24 14.25 -6.39 -0.08
C ILE A 24 14.64 -6.09 -1.53
N ILE A 25 14.46 -4.86 -2.00
CA ILE A 25 14.78 -4.53 -3.39
C ILE A 25 16.29 -4.62 -3.68
N SER A 26 17.13 -4.33 -2.69
CA SER A 26 18.58 -4.47 -2.84
C SER A 26 19.00 -5.94 -2.97
N GLU A 27 18.42 -6.82 -2.16
CA GLU A 27 18.66 -8.28 -2.23
C GLU A 27 18.18 -8.88 -3.55
N LEU A 28 17.03 -8.44 -4.07
CA LEU A 28 16.45 -8.98 -5.30
C LEU A 28 17.15 -8.49 -6.58
N THR A 29 17.67 -7.27 -6.57
CA THR A 29 18.24 -6.63 -7.77
C THR A 29 19.77 -6.56 -7.76
N ASN A 30 20.41 -6.80 -6.61
CA ASN A 30 21.82 -6.51 -6.34
C ASN A 30 22.20 -5.03 -6.48
N TYR A 31 21.23 -4.11 -6.50
CA TYR A 31 21.47 -2.67 -6.50
C TYR A 31 21.31 -2.06 -5.11
N ILE A 32 22.34 -1.32 -4.69
CA ILE A 32 22.42 -0.64 -3.40
C ILE A 32 22.57 0.87 -3.65
N ARG A 33 21.68 1.64 -3.02
CA ARG A 33 21.65 3.10 -3.14
C ARG A 33 22.92 3.72 -2.57
N ASN A 34 23.47 4.67 -3.34
CA ASN A 34 24.72 5.37 -3.06
C ASN A 34 25.98 4.48 -3.08
N GLU A 35 25.87 3.27 -3.61
CA GLU A 35 27.02 2.38 -3.86
C GLU A 35 27.15 2.08 -5.35
N ASN A 36 26.12 1.46 -5.96
CA ASN A 36 26.12 1.12 -7.39
C ASN A 36 24.95 1.74 -8.17
N ILE A 37 23.96 2.33 -7.48
CA ILE A 37 22.97 3.22 -8.07
C ILE A 37 22.94 4.56 -7.32
N PHE A 38 23.01 5.65 -8.06
CA PHE A 38 23.05 7.01 -7.52
C PHE A 38 21.84 7.81 -7.97
N ASN A 39 21.35 8.71 -7.11
CA ASN A 39 20.17 9.54 -7.37
C ASN A 39 18.87 8.76 -7.58
N TYR A 40 18.73 7.61 -6.91
CA TYR A 40 17.48 6.86 -6.82
C TYR A 40 16.89 6.93 -5.40
N GLN A 41 15.60 6.69 -5.31
CA GLN A 41 14.86 6.47 -4.07
C GLN A 41 14.01 5.21 -4.18
N VAL A 42 13.69 4.62 -3.04
CA VAL A 42 12.72 3.53 -2.96
C VAL A 42 11.33 4.15 -2.90
N SER A 43 10.40 3.63 -3.70
CA SER A 43 9.02 4.10 -3.75
C SER A 43 8.05 2.93 -3.84
N HIS A 44 6.86 3.10 -3.27
CA HIS A 44 5.76 2.15 -3.40
C HIS A 44 4.88 2.54 -4.58
N ILE A 45 4.76 1.64 -5.56
CA ILE A 45 4.09 1.88 -6.85
C ILE A 45 2.62 2.26 -6.65
N PHE A 46 1.92 1.53 -5.79
CA PHE A 46 0.50 1.75 -5.48
C PHE A 46 0.29 2.50 -4.15
N GLY A 47 1.36 3.03 -3.55
CA GLY A 47 1.34 3.62 -2.21
C GLY A 47 1.05 2.57 -1.13
N ARG A 48 0.21 2.94 -0.16
CA ARG A 48 -0.27 2.08 0.96
C ARG A 48 0.83 1.56 1.88
N THR A 49 1.62 2.49 2.40
CA THR A 49 2.80 2.18 3.24
C THR A 49 2.43 1.64 4.62
N LYS A 50 1.15 1.63 5.00
CA LYS A 50 0.69 1.04 6.28
C LYS A 50 0.05 -0.33 6.08
N ASN A 51 -0.09 -0.78 4.84
CA ASN A 51 -0.62 -2.09 4.51
C ASN A 51 0.46 -3.17 4.69
N ILE A 52 0.21 -4.12 5.58
CA ILE A 52 1.15 -5.18 5.96
C ILE A 52 1.50 -6.15 4.83
N PHE A 53 0.68 -6.24 3.79
CA PHE A 53 0.94 -7.09 2.63
C PHE A 53 1.72 -6.34 1.56
N LEU A 54 1.46 -5.04 1.41
CA LEU A 54 2.00 -4.23 0.31
C LEU A 54 3.31 -3.51 0.67
N PHE A 55 3.57 -3.27 1.96
CA PHE A 55 4.72 -2.50 2.40
C PHE A 55 6.05 -3.14 1.96
N GLU A 56 6.15 -4.46 2.09
CA GLU A 56 7.35 -5.25 1.75
C GLU A 56 7.19 -6.05 0.44
N ALA A 57 6.06 -5.93 -0.26
CA ALA A 57 5.80 -6.67 -1.49
C ALA A 57 6.79 -6.27 -2.60
N PRO A 58 7.63 -7.19 -3.12
CA PRO A 58 8.60 -6.87 -4.16
C PRO A 58 7.99 -6.23 -5.41
N TRP A 59 6.80 -6.69 -5.80
CA TRP A 59 6.07 -6.18 -6.96
C TRP A 59 5.43 -4.79 -6.74
N ASN A 60 5.41 -4.30 -5.50
CA ASN A 60 4.95 -2.95 -5.16
C ASN A 60 6.12 -1.99 -4.86
N ILE A 61 7.38 -2.44 -4.88
CA ILE A 61 8.55 -1.61 -4.56
C ILE A 61 9.36 -1.36 -5.83
N ALA A 62 9.79 -0.12 -6.03
CA ALA A 62 10.64 0.25 -7.16
C ALA A 62 11.75 1.22 -6.76
N PHE A 63 12.90 1.09 -7.42
CA PHE A 63 13.87 2.17 -7.49
C PHE A 63 13.38 3.20 -8.51
N VAL A 64 13.08 4.40 -8.02
CA VAL A 64 12.64 5.53 -8.83
C VAL A 64 13.76 6.58 -8.85
N PRO A 65 14.17 7.10 -10.02
CA PRO A 65 15.12 8.21 -10.06
C PRO A 65 14.55 9.42 -9.32
N LYS A 66 15.34 10.10 -8.48
CA LYS A 66 14.90 11.29 -7.74
C LYS A 66 14.44 12.43 -8.65
N VAL A 67 14.94 12.49 -9.88
CA VAL A 67 14.46 13.46 -10.89
C VAL A 67 12.99 13.23 -11.27
N MET A 68 12.47 12.03 -11.05
CA MET A 68 11.06 11.69 -11.27
C MET A 68 10.17 11.98 -10.07
N ASP A 69 10.75 12.42 -8.94
CA ASP A 69 9.99 12.70 -7.71
C ASP A 69 8.85 13.71 -7.90
N PRO A 70 8.97 14.78 -8.71
CA PRO A 70 7.84 15.66 -9.03
C PRO A 70 6.64 14.97 -9.71
N PHE A 71 6.86 13.78 -10.28
CA PHE A 71 5.81 12.97 -10.93
C PHE A 71 5.31 11.83 -10.03
N THR A 72 6.08 11.43 -9.00
CA THR A 72 5.72 10.32 -8.10
C THR A 72 5.29 10.77 -6.71
N GLY A 73 5.79 11.91 -6.22
CA GLY A 73 5.58 12.41 -4.86
C GLY A 73 4.13 12.78 -4.56
N HIS A 74 3.81 12.92 -3.28
CA HIS A 74 2.48 13.33 -2.79
C HIS A 74 2.29 14.85 -2.76
N GLU A 75 3.36 15.62 -2.94
CA GLU A 75 3.38 17.09 -2.81
C GLU A 75 3.20 17.82 -4.15
N SER A 76 3.38 17.11 -5.26
CA SER A 76 3.20 17.66 -6.59
C SER A 76 1.72 17.58 -6.98
N THR A 77 1.22 18.59 -7.67
CA THR A 77 -0.16 18.64 -8.19
C THR A 77 -0.12 18.98 -9.67
N GLY A 78 -0.78 18.19 -10.53
CA GLY A 78 -0.90 18.53 -11.95
C GLY A 78 -1.26 17.36 -12.86
N VAL A 79 -1.63 17.70 -14.10
CA VAL A 79 -2.07 16.72 -15.12
C VAL A 79 -0.95 15.73 -15.46
N LEU A 80 0.29 16.21 -15.61
CA LEU A 80 1.44 15.36 -15.97
C LEU A 80 1.78 14.34 -14.89
N GLN A 81 1.70 14.73 -13.62
CA GLN A 81 1.92 13.81 -12.50
C GLN A 81 0.84 12.73 -12.45
N LYS A 82 -0.43 13.12 -12.64
CA LYS A 82 -1.55 12.17 -12.71
C LYS A 82 -1.34 11.18 -13.87
N GLU A 83 -1.06 11.68 -15.06
CA GLU A 83 -0.82 10.85 -16.25
C GLU A 83 0.38 9.91 -16.03
N TYR A 84 1.47 10.39 -15.44
CA TYR A 84 2.62 9.56 -15.12
C TYR A 84 2.25 8.44 -14.14
N LYS A 85 1.57 8.77 -13.03
CA LYS A 85 1.14 7.79 -12.03
C LYS A 85 0.23 6.73 -12.65
N GLU A 86 -0.74 7.14 -13.47
CA GLU A 86 -1.65 6.22 -14.18
C GLU A 86 -0.88 5.27 -15.11
N LYS A 87 0.06 5.79 -15.92
CA LYS A 87 0.86 4.94 -16.82
C LYS A 87 1.81 4.02 -16.06
N PHE A 88 2.46 4.52 -15.03
CA PHE A 88 3.38 3.74 -14.20
C PHE A 88 2.65 2.60 -13.48
N GLN A 89 1.52 2.90 -12.84
CA GLN A 89 0.67 1.91 -12.18
C GLN A 89 0.05 0.95 -13.19
N SER A 90 -0.43 1.42 -14.35
CA SER A 90 -0.97 0.54 -15.40
C SER A 90 0.08 -0.44 -15.92
N HIS A 91 1.31 0.02 -16.10
CA HIS A 91 2.41 -0.85 -16.51
C HIS A 91 2.72 -1.91 -15.44
N ALA A 92 2.86 -1.50 -14.18
CA ALA A 92 3.09 -2.43 -13.07
C ALA A 92 1.93 -3.42 -12.90
N SER A 93 0.68 -2.97 -13.02
CA SER A 93 -0.50 -3.83 -12.92
C SER A 93 -0.53 -4.92 -13.99
N LYS A 94 -0.02 -4.63 -15.20
CA LYS A 94 0.10 -5.65 -16.26
C LYS A 94 1.22 -6.64 -15.98
N LEU A 95 2.37 -6.16 -15.49
CA LEU A 95 3.51 -7.02 -15.18
C LEU A 95 3.26 -7.96 -14.00
N TYR A 96 2.53 -7.48 -12.99
CA TYR A 96 2.33 -8.17 -11.71
C TYR A 96 0.87 -8.55 -11.47
N ALA A 97 0.12 -8.76 -12.55
CA ALA A 97 -1.32 -9.03 -12.50
C ALA A 97 -1.67 -10.18 -11.55
N GLU A 98 -0.96 -11.30 -11.65
CA GLU A 98 -1.21 -12.50 -10.82
C GLU A 98 -1.05 -12.20 -9.31
N PHE A 99 0.00 -11.47 -8.92
CA PHE A 99 0.22 -11.10 -7.51
C PHE A 99 -0.81 -10.09 -6.99
N ILE A 100 -1.23 -9.16 -7.85
CA ILE A 100 -2.27 -8.17 -7.52
C ILE A 100 -3.63 -8.87 -7.36
N GLU A 101 -3.95 -9.82 -8.23
CA GLU A 101 -5.18 -10.62 -8.15
C GLU A 101 -5.21 -11.46 -6.87
N GLU A 102 -4.09 -12.10 -6.51
CA GLU A 102 -3.97 -12.84 -5.26
C GLU A 102 -4.19 -11.92 -4.04
N TYR A 103 -3.54 -10.75 -4.01
CA TYR A 103 -3.73 -9.77 -2.95
C TYR A 103 -5.20 -9.29 -2.87
N ASN A 104 -5.80 -8.97 -4.02
CA ASN A 104 -7.19 -8.51 -4.10
C ASN A 104 -8.15 -9.60 -3.61
N TYR A 105 -7.92 -10.85 -3.98
CA TYR A 105 -8.68 -11.99 -3.47
C TYR A 105 -8.54 -12.09 -1.95
N LEU A 106 -7.32 -12.04 -1.42
CA LEU A 106 -7.05 -12.13 0.01
C LEU A 106 -7.78 -11.05 0.81
N ILE A 107 -7.70 -9.79 0.39
CA ILE A 107 -8.24 -8.66 1.15
C ILE A 107 -9.77 -8.54 1.04
N THR A 108 -10.37 -9.14 0.01
CA THR A 108 -11.83 -9.17 -0.18
C THR A 108 -12.51 -10.35 0.49
N ARG A 109 -11.75 -11.31 1.05
CA ARG A 109 -12.34 -12.44 1.77
C ARG A 109 -13.26 -11.96 2.90
N PRO A 110 -14.45 -12.58 3.09
CA PRO A 110 -15.40 -12.17 4.13
C PRO A 110 -14.81 -12.16 5.54
N ASP A 111 -13.96 -13.15 5.88
CA ASP A 111 -13.35 -13.22 7.21
C ASP A 111 -12.42 -12.04 7.51
N ILE A 112 -11.85 -11.42 6.48
CA ILE A 112 -11.03 -10.22 6.60
C ILE A 112 -11.88 -8.96 6.57
N SER A 113 -12.72 -8.80 5.54
CA SER A 113 -13.48 -7.57 5.32
C SER A 113 -14.53 -7.34 6.41
N GLU A 114 -15.28 -8.36 6.81
CA GLU A 114 -16.22 -8.29 7.93
C GLU A 114 -15.46 -8.21 9.26
N GLY A 115 -14.36 -8.95 9.39
CA GLY A 115 -13.49 -8.90 10.58
C GLY A 115 -12.99 -7.48 10.89
N ILE A 116 -12.66 -6.68 9.87
CA ILE A 116 -12.29 -5.28 10.03
C ILE A 116 -13.45 -4.48 10.63
N LEU A 117 -14.67 -4.64 10.10
CA LEU A 117 -15.85 -3.93 10.58
C LEU A 117 -16.19 -4.31 12.02
N TYR A 118 -16.15 -5.61 12.34
CA TYR A 118 -16.36 -6.08 13.71
C TYR A 118 -15.33 -5.51 14.69
N TYR A 119 -14.05 -5.50 14.32
CA TYR A 119 -13.01 -4.90 15.14
C TYR A 119 -13.24 -3.41 15.39
N ILE A 120 -13.65 -2.67 14.36
CA ILE A 120 -13.95 -1.23 14.47
C ILE A 120 -15.15 -1.00 15.39
N ASP A 121 -16.23 -1.76 15.24
CA ASP A 121 -17.42 -1.62 16.08
C ASP A 121 -17.16 -1.99 17.54
N ASP A 122 -16.26 -2.94 17.81
CA ASP A 122 -15.78 -3.19 19.16
C ASP A 122 -14.95 -2.02 19.71
N LEU A 123 -14.08 -1.43 18.88
CA LEU A 123 -13.27 -0.27 19.25
C LEU A 123 -14.13 0.94 19.66
N LYS A 124 -15.25 1.17 18.97
CA LYS A 124 -16.21 2.26 19.28
C LYS A 124 -16.77 2.19 20.70
N LYS A 125 -16.81 1.01 21.31
CA LYS A 125 -17.30 0.84 22.69
C LYS A 125 -16.27 1.30 23.73
N GLN A 126 -15.01 1.47 23.34
CA GLN A 126 -13.88 1.65 24.26
C GLN A 126 -13.10 2.96 24.03
N ARG A 127 -13.41 3.68 22.94
CA ARG A 127 -12.65 4.84 22.45
C ARG A 127 -13.59 5.92 21.94
N ASP A 128 -13.05 7.12 21.78
CA ASP A 128 -13.78 8.23 21.19
C ASP A 128 -14.26 7.91 19.77
N VAL A 129 -15.51 8.25 19.47
CA VAL A 129 -16.17 7.88 18.21
C VAL A 129 -15.49 8.52 17.00
N LYS A 130 -15.00 9.76 17.13
CA LYS A 130 -14.33 10.46 16.04
C LYS A 130 -12.99 9.81 15.72
N GLU A 131 -12.18 9.52 16.74
CA GLU A 131 -10.89 8.82 16.58
C GLU A 131 -11.09 7.45 15.89
N VAL A 132 -12.11 6.70 16.30
CA VAL A 132 -12.42 5.40 15.69
C VAL A 132 -12.86 5.53 14.24
N LEU A 133 -13.59 6.60 13.89
CA LEU A 133 -14.02 6.84 12.52
C LEU A 133 -12.86 7.23 11.60
N ASP A 134 -11.94 8.07 12.08
CA ASP A 134 -10.72 8.42 11.36
C ASP A 134 -9.84 7.18 11.14
N PHE A 135 -9.71 6.34 12.16
CA PHE A 135 -9.03 5.05 12.06
C PHE A 135 -9.70 4.13 11.04
N LYS A 136 -11.04 3.99 11.08
CA LYS A 136 -11.80 3.21 10.09
C LYS A 136 -11.48 3.65 8.66
N ASN A 137 -11.54 4.95 8.38
CA ASN A 137 -11.30 5.46 7.05
C ASN A 137 -9.86 5.17 6.59
N SER A 138 -8.87 5.34 7.49
CA SER A 138 -7.48 5.01 7.19
C SER A 138 -7.30 3.51 6.90
N VAL A 139 -7.94 2.63 7.68
CA VAL A 139 -7.84 1.18 7.49
C VAL A 139 -8.50 0.75 6.18
N LEU A 140 -9.69 1.24 5.87
CA LEU A 140 -10.40 0.89 4.65
C LEU A 140 -9.67 1.40 3.40
N ALA A 141 -9.01 2.55 3.47
CA ALA A 141 -8.18 3.05 2.39
C ALA A 141 -6.93 2.18 2.17
N GLU A 142 -6.21 1.84 3.24
CA GLU A 142 -4.97 1.05 3.18
C GLU A 142 -5.23 -0.41 2.79
N LEU A 143 -6.27 -1.04 3.35
CA LEU A 143 -6.66 -2.43 3.13
C LEU A 143 -7.78 -2.55 2.08
N SER A 144 -7.57 -1.95 0.91
CA SER A 144 -8.50 -2.03 -0.23
C SER A 144 -7.88 -2.77 -1.41
N VAL A 145 -8.67 -3.10 -2.42
CA VAL A 145 -8.17 -3.71 -3.66
C VAL A 145 -7.32 -2.71 -4.47
N ILE A 146 -6.32 -3.20 -5.19
CA ILE A 146 -5.54 -2.44 -6.17
C ILE A 146 -6.21 -2.61 -7.54
N GLY A 147 -6.41 -1.52 -8.28
CA GLY A 147 -6.83 -1.60 -9.69
C GLY A 147 -8.34 -1.65 -9.96
N THR A 148 -9.18 -1.12 -9.08
CA THR A 148 -10.55 -0.75 -9.47
C THR A 148 -10.65 0.76 -9.63
N ASP A 149 -11.06 1.22 -10.81
CA ASP A 149 -11.67 2.53 -10.94
C ASP A 149 -12.68 2.70 -9.80
N THR A 150 -12.53 3.78 -9.04
CA THR A 150 -13.44 4.20 -7.97
C THR A 150 -14.89 4.40 -8.46
N ALA A 151 -15.16 4.22 -9.75
CA ALA A 151 -16.48 4.31 -10.37
C ALA A 151 -17.39 3.09 -10.14
N THR A 152 -16.87 1.90 -9.80
CA THR A 152 -17.71 0.68 -9.77
C THR A 152 -18.24 0.32 -8.37
N ILE A 153 -17.58 0.76 -7.30
CA ILE A 153 -17.99 0.41 -5.92
C ILE A 153 -19.15 1.28 -5.42
N SER A 154 -19.36 2.48 -5.99
CA SER A 154 -20.50 3.35 -5.66
C SER A 154 -21.86 2.83 -6.16
N LYS A 155 -21.93 1.65 -6.79
CA LYS A 155 -23.18 1.06 -7.28
C LYS A 155 -23.63 -0.22 -6.56
N LYS A 156 -22.91 -0.68 -5.52
CA LYS A 156 -23.25 -1.94 -4.83
C LYS A 156 -23.14 -1.93 -3.30
N LEU A 157 -23.10 -0.77 -2.66
CA LEU A 157 -23.35 -0.62 -1.21
C LEU A 157 -24.50 0.35 -0.97
#